data_AF-A0A8H3XHF0-F1
#
_entry.id   AF-A0A8H3XHF0-F1
#
_cell.length_a   1.000
_cell.length_b   1.000
_cell.length_c   1.000
_cell.angle_alpha   90.00
_cell.angle_beta   90.00
_cell.angle_gamma   90.00
#
_symmetry.space_group_name_H-M   'P 1'
#
loop_
_entity.id
_entity.type
_entity.pdbx_description
1 polymer ?
#
loop_
_entity_poly.entity_id
_entity_poly.type
_entity_poly.pdbx_seq_one_letter_code
_entity_poly.pdbx_strand_id
1 'polypeptide(L)'
;MRGFRGFRGFRSPRTYINLQDDVGFTDAQFRNPVYPIPWNSIILSAVLFVLGSLGIIFGSLILTGIISSEAWLDRGKPFIFLGSLLFIPGI
;
A
#
# COMPACT_ATOMS: atom_id res chain seq x y z
N MET A 1 21.24 -7.68 30.18
CA MET A 1 21.34 -7.93 28.72
C MET A 1 19.99 -8.43 28.23
N ARG A 2 19.25 -7.64 27.43
CA ARG A 2 17.92 -8.01 26.89
C ARG A 2 18.08 -8.44 25.43
N GLY A 3 17.81 -9.70 25.13
CA GLY A 3 17.80 -10.25 23.78
C GLY A 3 16.56 -9.79 23.00
N PHE A 4 16.79 -9.29 21.79
CA PHE A 4 15.77 -8.90 20.82
C PHE A 4 14.96 -10.11 20.36
N ARG A 5 13.64 -10.07 20.54
CA ARG A 5 12.70 -11.03 19.95
C ARG A 5 12.27 -10.52 18.58
N GLY A 6 12.72 -11.19 17.52
CA GLY A 6 12.28 -10.94 16.15
C GLY A 6 10.78 -11.21 15.97
N PHE A 7 10.13 -10.36 15.19
CA PHE A 7 8.75 -10.54 14.76
C PHE A 7 8.66 -11.76 13.84
N ARG A 8 8.04 -12.86 14.32
CA ARG A 8 7.62 -13.97 13.46
C ARG A 8 6.28 -13.59 12.84
N GLY A 9 6.27 -13.37 11.52
CA GLY A 9 5.05 -13.32 10.75
C GLY A 9 4.28 -14.64 10.88
N PHE A 10 2.96 -14.53 11.08
CA PHE A 10 2.07 -15.69 11.07
C PHE A 10 2.02 -16.28 9.66
N ARG A 11 2.77 -17.36 9.41
CA ARG A 11 2.47 -18.26 8.29
C ARG A 11 1.39 -19.22 8.74
N SER A 12 0.17 -19.04 8.24
CA SER A 12 -0.84 -20.09 8.29
C SER A 12 -0.29 -21.33 7.57
N PRO A 13 -0.26 -22.51 8.22
CA PRO A 13 0.01 -23.75 7.53
C PRO A 13 -1.16 -24.00 6.58
N ARG A 14 -0.92 -23.95 5.27
CA ARG A 14 -1.88 -24.50 4.30
C ARG A 14 -1.77 -26.02 4.40
N THR A 15 -2.62 -26.62 5.22
CA THR A 15 -2.80 -28.07 5.24
C THR A 15 -3.50 -28.45 3.94
N TYR A 16 -2.73 -28.94 2.98
CA TYR A 16 -3.29 -29.52 1.76
C TYR A 16 -3.89 -30.88 2.14
N ILE A 17 -5.20 -31.02 1.92
CA ILE A 17 -5.91 -32.28 2.08
C ILE A 17 -5.37 -33.21 0.99
N ASN A 18 -4.74 -34.32 1.38
CA ASN A 18 -4.20 -35.29 0.44
C ASN A 18 -5.38 -35.96 -0.29
N LEU A 19 -5.45 -35.80 -1.62
CA LEU A 19 -6.53 -36.32 -2.47
C LEU A 19 -6.38 -37.82 -2.82
N GLN A 20 -5.78 -38.64 -1.95
CA GLN A 20 -5.84 -40.09 -2.16
C GLN A 20 -7.22 -40.62 -1.75
N ASP A 21 -8.00 -40.87 -2.80
CA ASP A 21 -8.93 -41.99 -3.02
C ASP A 21 -10.19 -41.43 -3.68
N ASP A 22 -10.76 -42.21 -4.62
CA ASP A 22 -11.89 -41.92 -5.52
C ASP A 22 -13.22 -41.58 -4.80
N VAL A 23 -13.19 -40.64 -3.88
CA VAL A 23 -14.33 -40.09 -3.17
C VAL A 23 -14.68 -38.80 -3.89
N GLY A 24 -15.87 -38.74 -4.49
CA GLY A 24 -16.31 -37.62 -5.32
C GLY A 24 -16.28 -36.25 -4.64
N PHE A 25 -16.78 -35.23 -5.34
CA PHE A 25 -16.75 -33.84 -4.86
C PHE A 25 -17.29 -33.72 -3.42
N THR A 26 -16.55 -33.00 -2.59
CA THR A 26 -16.96 -32.68 -1.22
C THR A 26 -17.85 -31.44 -1.23
N ASP A 27 -18.91 -31.40 -0.41
CA ASP A 27 -19.81 -30.26 -0.31
C ASP A 27 -19.09 -28.93 0.00
N ALA A 28 -17.89 -29.00 0.59
CA ALA A 28 -17.04 -27.87 0.86
C ALA A 28 -16.54 -27.14 -0.40
N GLN A 29 -16.40 -27.84 -1.55
CA GLN A 29 -15.91 -27.27 -2.80
C GLN A 29 -16.93 -26.38 -3.51
N PHE A 30 -18.22 -26.58 -3.25
CA PHE A 30 -19.31 -25.77 -3.82
C PHE A 30 -19.62 -24.52 -2.99
N ARG A 31 -18.98 -24.35 -1.82
CA ARG A 31 -19.13 -23.14 -1.01
C ARG A 31 -18.30 -22.03 -1.63
N ASN A 32 -18.96 -20.91 -1.94
CA ASN A 32 -18.25 -19.72 -2.41
C ASN A 32 -17.21 -19.29 -1.35
N PRO A 33 -15.92 -19.21 -1.73
CA PRO A 33 -14.90 -18.71 -0.82
C PRO A 33 -15.20 -17.26 -0.47
N VAL A 34 -15.28 -16.97 0.82
CA VAL A 34 -15.44 -15.60 1.32
C VAL A 34 -14.06 -14.93 1.27
N TYR A 35 -13.84 -14.07 0.28
CA TYR A 35 -12.63 -13.26 0.21
C TYR A 35 -12.82 -12.00 1.06
N PRO A 36 -12.04 -11.79 2.13
CA PRO A 36 -12.11 -10.55 2.89
C PRO A 36 -11.62 -9.39 2.04
N ILE A 37 -12.32 -8.25 2.13
CA ILE A 37 -11.90 -7.02 1.46
C ILE A 37 -10.55 -6.56 2.07
N PRO A 38 -9.55 -6.22 1.25
CA PRO A 38 -8.22 -5.79 1.72
C PRO A 38 -8.25 -4.33 2.19
N TRP A 39 -8.90 -4.07 3.33
CA TRP A 39 -9.08 -2.73 3.90
C TRP A 39 -7.77 -1.98 4.14
N ASN A 40 -6.72 -2.69 4.56
CA ASN A 40 -5.42 -2.08 4.83
C ASN A 40 -4.83 -1.43 3.58
N SER A 41 -4.91 -2.10 2.42
CA SER A 41 -4.40 -1.58 1.15
C SER A 41 -5.23 -0.41 0.64
N ILE A 42 -6.55 -0.45 0.84
CA ILE A 42 -7.46 0.66 0.49
C ILE A 42 -7.13 1.91 1.32
N ILE A 43 -7.01 1.75 2.64
CA ILE A 43 -6.71 2.86 3.55
C ILE A 43 -5.33 3.45 3.22
N LEU A 44 -4.33 2.58 3.04
CA LEU A 44 -2.98 3.01 2.68
C LEU A 44 -2.98 3.81 1.38
N SER A 45 -3.64 3.30 0.33
CA SER A 45 -3.74 3.99 -0.96
C SER A 45 -4.44 5.33 -0.84
N ALA A 46 -5.51 5.41 -0.04
CA ALA A 46 -6.23 6.67 0.20
C ALA A 46 -5.35 7.71 0.90
N VAL A 47 -4.59 7.30 1.93
CA VAL A 47 -3.67 8.20 2.64
C VAL A 47 -2.55 8.69 1.71
N LEU A 48 -1.94 7.77 0.96
CA LEU A 48 -0.87 8.09 0.00
C LEU A 48 -1.38 9.05 -1.08
N PHE A 49 -2.58 8.84 -1.60
CA PHE A 49 -3.22 9.74 -2.58
C PHE A 49 -3.40 11.16 -2.04
N VAL A 50 -3.88 11.31 -0.80
CA VAL A 50 -4.07 12.62 -0.17
C VAL A 50 -2.72 13.33 0.03
N LEU A 51 -1.73 12.63 0.57
CA LEU A 51 -0.39 13.19 0.79
C LEU A 51 0.31 13.55 -0.52
N GLY A 52 0.20 12.70 -1.54
CA GLY A 52 0.74 12.95 -2.88
C GLY A 52 0.11 14.17 -3.54
N SER A 53 -1.23 14.30 -3.44
CA SER A 53 -1.96 15.46 -3.96
C SER A 53 -1.53 16.75 -3.29
N LEU A 54 -1.42 16.76 -1.95
CA LEU A 54 -0.92 17.91 -1.20
C LEU A 54 0.52 18.27 -1.60
N GLY A 55 1.40 17.27 -1.74
CA GLY A 55 2.78 17.47 -2.20
C GLY A 55 2.86 18.13 -3.57
N ILE A 56 2.06 17.67 -4.54
CA ILE A 56 1.99 18.28 -5.88
C ILE A 56 1.45 19.70 -5.82
N ILE A 57 0.37 19.94 -5.05
CA ILE A 57 -0.21 21.28 -4.89
C ILE A 57 0.84 22.26 -4.34
N PHE A 58 1.53 21.89 -3.26
CA PHE A 58 2.58 22.74 -2.68
C PHE A 58 3.78 22.90 -3.61
N GLY A 59 4.24 21.83 -4.26
CA GLY A 59 5.32 21.91 -5.26
C GLY A 59 4.98 22.85 -6.42
N SER A 60 3.73 22.82 -6.88
CA SER A 60 3.22 23.69 -7.95
C SER A 60 3.16 25.15 -7.50
N LEU A 61 2.65 25.42 -6.30
CA LEU A 61 2.61 26.76 -5.71
C LEU A 61 4.02 27.35 -5.52
N ILE A 62 5.01 26.52 -5.16
CA ILE A 62 6.41 26.94 -5.03
C ILE A 62 7.00 27.26 -6.41
N LEU A 63 6.83 26.38 -7.40
CA LEU A 63 7.37 26.55 -8.76
C LEU A 63 6.77 27.73 -9.53
N THR A 64 5.52 28.08 -9.23
CA THR A 64 4.84 29.23 -9.83
C THR A 64 5.22 30.55 -9.15
N GLY A 65 6.02 30.52 -8.07
CA GLY A 65 6.48 31.73 -7.37
C GLY A 65 5.40 32.43 -6.54
N ILE A 66 4.24 31.78 -6.33
CA ILE A 66 3.12 32.37 -5.57
C ILE A 66 3.47 32.50 -4.08
N ILE A 67 4.26 31.57 -3.54
CA ILE A 67 4.60 31.50 -2.10
C ILE A 67 6.09 31.77 -1.84
N SER A 68 6.95 31.83 -2.87
CA SER A 68 8.41 31.86 -2.71
C SER A 68 9.12 32.75 -3.73
N SER A 69 10.17 33.46 -3.28
CA SER A 69 11.08 34.25 -4.12
C SER A 69 11.82 33.35 -5.13
N GLU A 70 12.22 33.88 -6.29
CA GLU A 70 12.85 33.11 -7.40
C GLU A 70 14.03 32.20 -6.97
N ALA A 71 14.78 32.59 -5.93
CA ALA A 71 15.87 31.79 -5.36
C ALA A 71 15.43 30.42 -4.77
N TRP A 72 14.13 30.16 -4.63
CA TRP A 72 13.56 28.96 -4.02
C TRP A 72 12.78 28.07 -5.00
N LEU A 73 12.68 28.44 -6.27
CA LEU A 73 11.95 27.68 -7.29
C LEU A 73 12.47 26.25 -7.43
N ASP A 74 13.78 26.04 -7.33
CA ASP A 74 14.39 24.70 -7.39
C ASP A 74 13.93 23.78 -6.26
N ARG A 75 13.46 24.33 -5.13
CA ARG A 75 12.99 23.54 -3.98
C ARG A 75 11.59 22.98 -4.18
N GLY A 76 10.83 23.45 -5.17
CA GLY A 76 9.52 22.89 -5.53
C GLY A 76 9.63 21.56 -6.29
N LYS A 77 10.73 21.35 -7.03
CA LYS A 77 10.93 20.14 -7.86
C LYS A 77 10.87 18.84 -7.04
N PRO A 78 11.56 18.72 -5.88
CA PRO A 78 11.43 17.53 -5.03
C PRO A 78 10.00 17.21 -4.61
N PHE A 79 9.17 18.22 -4.30
CA PHE A 79 7.77 18.00 -3.91
C PHE A 79 6.92 17.47 -5.06
N ILE A 80 7.17 17.92 -6.30
CA ILE A 80 6.51 17.37 -7.49
C ILE A 80 6.92 15.91 -7.72
N PHE A 81 8.22 15.60 -7.62
CA PHE A 81 8.71 14.23 -7.81
C PHE A 81 8.20 13.28 -6.71
N LEU A 82 8.34 13.67 -5.44
CA LEU A 82 7.84 12.89 -4.30
C LEU A 82 6.32 12.76 -4.31
N GLY A 83 5.61 13.86 -4.57
CA GLY A 83 4.16 13.88 -4.67
C GLY A 83 3.65 12.92 -5.75
N SER A 84 4.28 12.94 -6.92
CA SER A 84 3.96 12.02 -8.03
C SER A 84 4.23 10.55 -7.66
N LEU A 85 5.33 10.27 -6.95
CA LEU A 85 5.70 8.90 -6.55
C LEU A 85 4.68 8.30 -5.56
N LEU A 86 4.09 9.12 -4.71
CA LEU A 86 3.09 8.68 -3.72
C LEU A 86 1.78 8.18 -4.37
N PHE A 87 1.53 8.45 -5.65
CA PHE A 87 0.38 7.88 -6.38
C PHE A 87 0.57 6.42 -6.78
N ILE A 88 1.73 5.82 -6.48
CA ILE A 88 2.02 4.40 -6.70
C ILE A 88 1.89 3.68 -5.35
N PRO A 89 0.68 3.33 -4.90
CA PRO A 89 0.51 2.57 -3.68
C PRO A 89 1.09 1.16 -3.84
N GLY A 90 1.80 0.71 -2.82
CA GLY A 90 2.32 -0.66 -2.74
C GLY A 90 1.22 -1.68 -2.42
N ILE A 91 1.52 -2.94 -2.73
CA ILE A 91 0.69 -4.13 -2.43
C ILE A 91 0.75 -4.47 -0.94
#